data_AF-A0A6C0EBC3-F1
#
_entry.id   AF-A0A6C0EBC3-F1
#
_cell.length_a   1.000
_cell.length_b   1.000
_cell.length_c   1.000
_cell.angle_alpha   90.00
_cell.angle_beta   90.00
_cell.angle_gamma   90.00
#
_symmetry.space_group_name_H-M   'P 1'
#
loop_
_entity.id
_entity.type
_entity.pdbx_description
1 polymer ?
#
loop_
_entity_poly.entity_id
_entity_poly.type
_entity_poly.pdbx_seq_one_letter_code
_entity_poly.pdbx_strand_id
1 'polypeptide(L)'
;MSYFVNKYIKMKHVREIFIELMKAINISMIFNQYVAHNIILFIIGLTGFIIGNNNHDLIRLWFCTVMTFLLVLRIIEYFKRDFHHYLIEFCYYVNWLTILFVSLNLDIRYIYPLIHGPLVIYAIVSKDAIVPMSLTKTTSYAIHAFASIMTRRLYWYSHLVNNSYDSYLFWFTCSFGIYLCWYIPYCYYVMKNNTQHACMIKWYNGKDNNWEPAFIDRLFYLLRHMFGITIGIIIGTFMMYHEYINISLIVLQLLTGMYYGNKYYKYKHKE
;
A
#
# COMPACT_ATOMS: atom_id res chain seq x y z
N MET A 1 -22.35 4.16 -29.58
CA MET A 1 -21.30 5.20 -29.65
C MET A 1 -21.56 6.37 -28.69
N SER A 2 -22.79 6.87 -28.54
CA SER A 2 -23.13 8.02 -27.68
C SER A 2 -22.84 7.82 -26.17
N TYR A 3 -23.01 6.61 -25.62
CA TYR A 3 -22.74 6.33 -24.21
C TYR A 3 -21.25 6.44 -23.82
N PHE A 4 -20.34 6.06 -24.72
CA PHE A 4 -18.90 6.14 -24.47
C PHE A 4 -18.38 7.58 -24.49
N VAL A 5 -18.91 8.42 -25.41
CA VAL A 5 -18.57 9.84 -25.48
C VAL A 5 -19.00 10.56 -24.21
N ASN A 6 -20.20 10.26 -23.69
CA ASN A 6 -20.73 10.91 -22.49
C ASN A 6 -19.94 10.53 -21.21
N LYS A 7 -19.45 9.28 -21.12
CA LYS A 7 -18.59 8.84 -20.01
C LYS A 7 -17.22 9.52 -20.04
N TYR A 8 -16.65 9.71 -21.24
CA TYR A 8 -15.36 10.39 -21.42
C TYR A 8 -15.44 11.86 -21.01
N ILE A 9 -16.53 12.55 -21.38
CA ILE A 9 -16.78 13.95 -21.00
C ILE A 9 -16.88 14.09 -19.47
N LYS A 10 -17.57 13.17 -18.79
CA LYS A 10 -17.74 13.21 -17.32
C LYS A 10 -16.41 13.03 -16.57
N MET A 11 -15.52 12.15 -17.04
CA MET A 11 -14.20 12.00 -16.43
C MET A 11 -13.29 13.21 -16.68
N LYS A 12 -13.39 13.84 -17.86
CA LYS A 12 -12.65 15.07 -18.18
C LYS A 12 -13.03 16.19 -17.21
N HIS A 13 -14.32 16.36 -16.91
CA HIS A 13 -14.79 17.39 -15.99
C HIS A 13 -14.32 17.17 -14.54
N VAL A 14 -14.38 15.93 -14.04
CA VAL A 14 -13.84 15.60 -12.70
C VAL A 14 -12.34 15.89 -12.62
N ARG A 15 -11.59 15.56 -13.69
CA ARG A 15 -10.17 15.86 -13.80
C ARG A 15 -9.90 17.37 -13.76
N GLU A 16 -10.70 18.18 -14.46
CA GLU A 16 -10.55 19.64 -14.47
C GLU A 16 -10.81 20.26 -13.10
N ILE A 17 -11.91 19.89 -12.42
CA ILE A 17 -12.20 20.34 -11.05
C ILE A 17 -11.06 19.98 -10.11
N PHE A 18 -10.55 18.76 -10.23
CA PHE A 18 -9.44 18.30 -9.41
C PHE A 18 -8.17 19.13 -9.68
N ILE A 19 -7.83 19.39 -10.94
CA ILE A 19 -6.68 20.23 -11.31
C ILE A 19 -6.80 21.65 -10.72
N GLU A 20 -7.99 22.25 -10.72
CA GLU A 20 -8.19 23.58 -10.15
C GLU A 20 -8.05 23.59 -8.61
N LEU A 21 -8.64 22.61 -7.92
CA LEU A 21 -8.45 22.43 -6.48
C LEU A 21 -6.96 22.25 -6.14
N MET A 22 -6.26 21.51 -6.99
CA MET A 22 -4.84 21.21 -6.86
C MET A 22 -3.93 22.43 -7.08
N LYS A 23 -4.33 23.35 -7.96
CA LYS A 23 -3.67 24.65 -8.14
C LYS A 23 -3.87 25.53 -6.91
N ALA A 24 -5.08 25.54 -6.34
CA ALA A 24 -5.40 26.33 -5.16
C ALA A 24 -4.56 25.94 -3.93
N ILE A 25 -4.24 24.66 -3.77
CA ILE A 25 -3.46 24.15 -2.62
C ILE A 25 -1.92 24.33 -2.81
N ASN A 26 -1.46 24.90 -3.94
CA ASN A 26 -0.04 25.03 -4.30
C ASN A 26 0.77 23.73 -4.08
N ILE A 27 0.23 22.60 -4.55
CA ILE A 27 0.78 21.29 -4.24
C ILE A 27 2.16 21.05 -4.87
N SER A 28 2.55 21.85 -5.88
CA SER A 28 3.94 21.93 -6.33
C SER A 28 4.93 22.16 -5.19
N MET A 29 4.53 22.92 -4.16
CA MET A 29 5.34 23.16 -2.97
C MET A 29 5.50 21.89 -2.11
N ILE A 30 4.47 21.06 -1.96
CA ILE A 30 4.55 19.79 -1.20
C ILE A 30 5.51 18.80 -1.88
N PHE A 31 5.55 18.81 -3.21
CA PHE A 31 6.49 18.00 -3.98
C PHE A 31 7.89 18.63 -4.10
N ASN A 32 8.13 19.79 -3.49
CA ASN A 32 9.47 20.34 -3.33
C ASN A 32 10.28 19.43 -2.40
N GLN A 33 11.52 19.11 -2.79
CA GLN A 33 12.37 18.16 -2.07
C GLN A 33 12.61 18.56 -0.61
N TYR A 34 12.75 19.86 -0.32
CA TYR A 34 12.96 20.35 1.04
C TYR A 34 11.73 20.18 1.93
N VAL A 35 10.54 20.46 1.39
CA VAL A 35 9.27 20.28 2.12
C VAL A 35 9.00 18.80 2.35
N ALA A 36 9.19 17.98 1.32
CA ALA A 36 9.07 16.52 1.41
C ALA A 36 9.96 15.92 2.50
N HIS A 37 11.24 16.34 2.55
CA HIS A 37 12.20 15.87 3.55
C HIS A 37 11.73 16.16 4.98
N ASN A 38 11.33 17.40 5.26
CA ASN A 38 10.85 17.81 6.57
C ASN A 38 9.57 17.06 6.98
N ILE A 39 8.61 16.89 6.06
CA ILE A 39 7.39 16.12 6.31
C ILE A 39 7.72 14.67 6.69
N ILE A 40 8.64 14.03 5.96
CA ILE A 40 9.02 12.64 6.20
C ILE A 40 9.73 12.50 7.56
N LEU A 41 10.70 13.36 7.86
CA LEU A 41 11.39 13.35 9.16
C LEU A 41 10.41 13.58 10.31
N PHE A 42 9.47 14.52 10.15
CA PHE A 42 8.43 14.77 11.13
C PHE A 42 7.55 13.53 11.35
N ILE A 43 7.06 12.89 10.28
CA ILE A 43 6.25 11.67 10.38
C ILE A 43 7.02 10.56 11.10
N ILE A 44 8.30 10.33 10.77
CA ILE A 44 9.12 9.28 11.40
C ILE A 44 9.35 9.59 12.88
N GLY A 45 9.77 10.81 13.21
CA GLY A 45 10.06 11.21 14.59
C GLY A 45 8.82 11.15 15.48
N LEU A 46 7.71 11.71 15.00
CA LEU A 46 6.45 11.70 15.75
C LEU A 46 5.85 10.29 15.86
N THR A 47 6.02 9.44 14.85
CA THR A 47 5.68 8.01 14.92
C THR A 47 6.44 7.31 16.04
N GLY A 48 7.77 7.52 16.13
CA GLY A 48 8.59 6.94 17.20
C GLY A 48 8.12 7.40 18.59
N PHE A 49 7.84 8.70 18.74
CA PHE A 49 7.31 9.27 19.99
C PHE A 49 5.94 8.66 20.38
N ILE A 50 4.99 8.59 19.43
CA ILE A 50 3.63 8.09 19.69
C ILE A 50 3.64 6.60 20.03
N ILE A 51 4.41 5.79 19.30
CA ILE A 51 4.58 4.36 19.61
C ILE A 51 5.22 4.19 20.99
N GLY A 52 6.23 5.00 21.32
CA GLY A 52 6.91 4.97 22.62
C GLY A 52 6.02 5.36 23.80
N ASN A 53 5.05 6.26 23.60
CA ASN A 53 4.08 6.67 24.62
C ASN A 53 3.08 5.57 24.98
N ASN A 54 2.98 4.50 24.18
CA ASN A 54 2.14 3.33 24.46
C ASN A 54 0.63 3.59 24.60
N ASN A 55 0.14 4.77 24.22
CA ASN A 55 -1.28 5.08 24.22
C ASN A 55 -1.93 4.54 22.93
N HIS A 56 -2.75 3.50 23.05
CA HIS A 56 -3.37 2.84 21.89
C HIS A 56 -4.30 3.76 21.10
N ASP A 57 -5.08 4.61 21.76
CA ASP A 57 -5.99 5.52 21.06
C ASP A 57 -5.21 6.57 20.26
N LEU A 58 -4.10 7.06 20.83
CA LEU A 58 -3.20 7.97 20.13
C LEU A 58 -2.53 7.28 18.93
N ILE A 59 -2.11 6.03 19.05
CA ILE A 59 -1.55 5.23 17.94
C ILE A 59 -2.58 5.06 16.83
N ARG A 60 -3.84 4.74 17.15
CA ARG A 60 -4.93 4.59 16.17
C ARG A 60 -5.19 5.89 15.44
N LEU A 61 -5.36 6.99 16.18
CA LEU A 61 -5.61 8.32 15.62
C LEU A 61 -4.46 8.75 14.69
N TRP A 62 -3.22 8.56 15.15
CA TRP A 62 -2.03 8.88 14.38
C TRP A 62 -1.94 8.04 13.10
N PHE A 63 -2.16 6.73 13.19
CA PHE A 63 -2.16 5.84 12.04
C PHE A 63 -3.18 6.29 10.99
N CYS A 64 -4.44 6.50 11.39
CA CYS A 64 -5.50 6.93 10.49
C CYS A 64 -5.17 8.28 9.84
N THR A 65 -4.62 9.22 10.60
CA THR A 65 -4.25 10.55 10.11
C THR A 65 -3.14 10.46 9.05
N VAL A 66 -2.03 9.79 9.38
CA VAL A 66 -0.88 9.68 8.47
C VAL A 66 -1.24 8.88 7.22
N MET A 67 -1.91 7.73 7.37
CA MET A 67 -2.24 6.90 6.22
C MET A 67 -3.27 7.56 5.30
N THR A 68 -4.27 8.25 5.85
CA THR A 68 -5.22 9.00 5.02
C THR A 68 -4.51 10.11 4.26
N PHE A 69 -3.63 10.87 4.92
CA PHE A 69 -2.80 11.89 4.28
C PHE A 69 -1.95 11.32 3.13
N LEU A 70 -1.23 10.22 3.37
CA LEU A 70 -0.39 9.56 2.37
C LEU A 70 -1.20 9.01 1.18
N LEU A 71 -2.36 8.41 1.44
CA LEU A 71 -3.25 7.92 0.38
C LEU A 71 -3.84 9.06 -0.45
N VAL A 72 -4.25 10.16 0.17
CA VAL A 72 -4.74 11.35 -0.53
C VAL A 72 -3.65 11.93 -1.43
N LEU A 73 -2.43 12.10 -0.91
CA LEU A 73 -1.28 12.54 -1.71
C LEU A 73 -1.03 11.61 -2.91
N ARG A 74 -1.18 10.30 -2.71
CA ARG A 74 -1.00 9.32 -3.78
C ARG A 74 -2.09 9.41 -4.84
N ILE A 75 -3.35 9.49 -4.42
CA ILE A 75 -4.50 9.68 -5.31
C ILE A 75 -4.25 10.90 -6.19
N ILE A 76 -3.91 12.01 -5.56
CA ILE A 76 -3.55 13.27 -6.20
C ILE A 76 -2.49 13.08 -7.29
N GLU A 77 -1.38 12.44 -6.94
CA GLU A 77 -0.27 12.21 -7.87
C GLU A 77 -0.69 11.33 -9.05
N TYR A 78 -1.46 10.28 -8.78
CA TYR A 78 -1.87 9.32 -9.79
C TYR A 78 -2.89 9.89 -10.76
N PHE A 79 -3.82 10.74 -10.31
CA PHE A 79 -4.68 11.48 -11.22
C PHE A 79 -3.90 12.47 -12.10
N LYS A 80 -2.88 13.14 -11.55
CA LYS A 80 -2.01 14.04 -12.33
C LYS A 80 -1.22 13.33 -13.42
N ARG A 81 -0.79 12.09 -13.17
CA ARG A 81 0.05 11.30 -14.09
C ARG A 81 -0.76 10.33 -14.96
N ASP A 82 -2.09 10.40 -14.93
CA ASP A 82 -2.98 9.43 -15.59
C ASP A 82 -2.73 7.96 -15.15
N PHE A 83 -2.25 7.78 -13.91
CA PHE A 83 -1.96 6.50 -13.24
C PHE A 83 -3.05 6.09 -12.22
N HIS A 84 -4.22 6.72 -12.26
CA HIS A 84 -5.31 6.47 -11.29
C HIS A 84 -5.75 5.00 -11.20
N HIS A 85 -5.54 4.20 -12.24
CA HIS A 85 -5.84 2.76 -12.21
C HIS A 85 -4.96 1.98 -11.24
N TYR A 86 -3.76 2.44 -10.91
CA TYR A 86 -2.94 1.81 -9.87
C TYR A 86 -3.58 1.90 -8.47
N LEU A 87 -4.56 2.78 -8.26
CA LEU A 87 -5.26 2.91 -6.97
C LEU A 87 -6.14 1.69 -6.65
N ILE A 88 -6.43 0.83 -7.63
CA ILE A 88 -7.22 -0.39 -7.39
C ILE A 88 -6.35 -1.57 -6.93
N GLU A 89 -5.02 -1.41 -6.91
CA GLU A 89 -4.09 -2.46 -6.51
C GLU A 89 -4.31 -2.90 -5.06
N PHE A 90 -3.93 -4.14 -4.77
CA PHE A 90 -4.26 -4.80 -3.51
C PHE A 90 -3.75 -4.03 -2.29
N CYS A 91 -2.57 -3.40 -2.37
CA CYS A 91 -2.02 -2.62 -1.26
C CYS A 91 -2.90 -1.42 -0.88
N TYR A 92 -3.54 -0.76 -1.84
CA TYR A 92 -4.46 0.34 -1.55
C TYR A 92 -5.72 -0.16 -0.86
N TYR A 93 -6.27 -1.29 -1.34
CA TYR A 93 -7.42 -1.94 -0.73
C TYR A 93 -7.15 -2.32 0.74
N VAL A 94 -6.03 -3.00 1.01
CA VAL A 94 -5.64 -3.38 2.38
C VAL A 94 -5.41 -2.16 3.27
N ASN A 95 -4.83 -1.08 2.76
CA ASN A 95 -4.65 0.13 3.57
C ASN A 95 -5.97 0.82 3.90
N TRP A 96 -6.91 0.92 2.95
CA TRP A 96 -8.26 1.44 3.24
C TRP A 96 -9.00 0.57 4.25
N LEU A 97 -8.93 -0.76 4.12
CA LEU A 97 -9.47 -1.66 5.13
C LEU A 97 -8.81 -1.46 6.49
N THR A 98 -7.48 -1.32 6.54
CA THR A 98 -6.78 -1.08 7.80
C THR A 98 -7.23 0.22 8.45
N ILE A 99 -7.37 1.32 7.70
CA ILE A 99 -7.91 2.58 8.21
C ILE A 99 -9.31 2.37 8.79
N LEU A 100 -10.19 1.66 8.07
CA LEU A 100 -11.56 1.38 8.52
C LEU A 100 -11.57 0.57 9.83
N PHE A 101 -10.81 -0.54 9.88
CA PHE A 101 -10.76 -1.39 11.07
C PHE A 101 -10.17 -0.65 12.28
N VAL A 102 -9.09 0.11 12.07
CA VAL A 102 -8.43 0.86 13.15
C VAL A 102 -9.31 2.00 13.67
N SER A 103 -9.95 2.76 12.77
CA SER A 103 -10.81 3.91 13.12
C SER A 103 -12.11 3.51 13.82
N LEU A 104 -12.72 2.40 13.40
CA LEU A 104 -13.95 1.87 14.00
C LEU A 104 -13.70 0.94 15.19
N ASN A 105 -12.44 0.78 15.61
CA ASN A 105 -12.04 -0.15 16.66
C ASN A 105 -12.54 -1.59 16.44
N LEU A 106 -12.50 -2.05 15.18
CA LEU A 106 -12.78 -3.44 14.82
C LEU A 106 -11.56 -4.33 15.12
N ASP A 107 -11.81 -5.63 15.18
CA ASP A 107 -10.77 -6.62 15.42
C ASP A 107 -9.79 -6.70 14.25
N ILE A 108 -8.58 -6.17 14.46
CA ILE A 108 -7.52 -6.12 13.43
C ILE A 108 -7.00 -7.50 13.03
N ARG A 109 -7.32 -8.57 13.78
CA ARG A 109 -6.90 -9.95 13.47
C ARG A 109 -7.39 -10.41 12.10
N TYR A 110 -8.55 -9.95 11.65
CA TYR A 110 -9.10 -10.29 10.33
C TYR A 110 -8.26 -9.78 9.16
N ILE A 111 -7.51 -8.69 9.35
CA ILE A 111 -6.69 -8.06 8.30
C ILE A 111 -5.20 -8.22 8.56
N TYR A 112 -4.80 -8.69 9.74
CA TYR A 112 -3.42 -8.82 10.16
C TYR A 112 -2.58 -9.67 9.19
N PRO A 113 -3.04 -10.85 8.71
CA PRO A 113 -2.29 -11.63 7.73
C PRO A 113 -2.06 -10.91 6.40
N LEU A 114 -2.98 -10.04 5.98
CA LEU A 114 -2.86 -9.26 4.74
C LEU A 114 -1.80 -8.16 4.86
N ILE A 115 -1.69 -7.55 6.04
CA ILE A 115 -0.71 -6.50 6.33
C ILE A 115 0.68 -7.10 6.53
N HIS A 116 0.79 -8.09 7.41
CA HIS A 116 2.08 -8.64 7.85
C HIS A 116 2.66 -9.68 6.89
N GLY A 117 1.83 -10.26 6.03
CA GLY A 117 2.27 -11.18 4.99
C GLY A 117 2.54 -10.46 3.67
N PRO A 118 1.53 -10.32 2.78
CA PRO A 118 1.70 -9.76 1.45
C PRO A 118 2.40 -8.39 1.41
N LEU A 119 2.01 -7.40 2.23
CA LEU A 119 2.58 -6.06 2.14
C LEU A 119 4.05 -6.01 2.61
N VAL A 120 4.36 -6.68 3.72
CA VAL A 120 5.74 -6.77 4.23
C VAL A 120 6.65 -7.47 3.22
N ILE A 121 6.22 -8.62 2.70
CA ILE A 121 6.99 -9.38 1.71
C ILE A 121 7.15 -8.57 0.42
N TYR A 122 6.08 -7.92 -0.04
CA TYR A 122 6.14 -7.10 -1.25
C TYR A 122 7.17 -5.98 -1.11
N ALA A 123 7.18 -5.24 0.01
CA ALA A 123 8.15 -4.17 0.22
C ALA A 123 9.60 -4.67 0.16
N ILE A 124 9.86 -5.86 0.71
CA ILE A 124 11.19 -6.49 0.71
C ILE A 124 11.57 -6.93 -0.71
N VAL A 125 10.70 -7.69 -1.38
CA VAL A 125 10.96 -8.27 -2.72
C VAL A 125 11.04 -7.20 -3.80
N SER A 126 10.13 -6.21 -3.75
CA SER A 126 10.06 -5.09 -4.69
C SER A 126 11.11 -4.02 -4.41
N LYS A 127 11.89 -4.17 -3.33
CA LYS A 127 13.01 -3.27 -3.00
C LYS A 127 12.53 -1.83 -2.80
N ASP A 128 11.37 -1.67 -2.15
CA ASP A 128 10.84 -0.35 -1.85
C ASP A 128 11.84 0.44 -1.02
N ALA A 129 11.96 1.74 -1.31
CA ALA A 129 13.03 2.58 -0.79
C ALA A 129 12.47 3.77 -0.02
N ILE A 130 13.07 4.07 1.14
CA ILE A 130 12.86 5.31 1.87
C ILE A 130 13.78 6.36 1.24
N VAL A 131 13.21 7.38 0.60
CA VAL A 131 13.97 8.45 -0.05
C VAL A 131 13.49 9.78 0.50
N PRO A 132 14.13 10.33 1.55
CA PRO A 132 13.65 11.53 2.22
C PRO A 132 13.43 12.73 1.29
N MET A 133 14.23 12.86 0.23
CA MET A 133 14.09 13.93 -0.76
C MET A 133 13.00 13.68 -1.82
N SER A 134 12.25 12.58 -1.72
CA SER A 134 11.19 12.21 -2.67
C SER A 134 9.97 11.67 -1.93
N LEU A 135 8.97 12.55 -1.77
CA LEU A 135 7.70 12.20 -1.14
C LEU A 135 7.02 11.03 -1.86
N THR A 136 6.96 11.06 -3.20
CA THR A 136 6.43 9.97 -4.03
C THR A 136 7.00 8.59 -3.68
N LYS A 137 8.33 8.48 -3.55
CA LYS A 137 9.00 7.20 -3.29
C LYS A 137 8.80 6.77 -1.85
N THR A 138 8.97 7.70 -0.90
CA THR A 138 8.77 7.40 0.52
C THR A 138 7.32 7.05 0.83
N THR A 139 6.35 7.71 0.19
CA THR A 139 4.92 7.33 0.27
C THR A 139 4.70 5.91 -0.25
N SER A 140 5.47 5.45 -1.24
CA SER A 140 5.33 4.08 -1.79
C SER A 140 5.76 3.08 -0.74
N TYR A 141 6.92 3.32 -0.15
CA TYR A 141 7.43 2.53 0.97
C TYR A 141 6.46 2.55 2.16
N ALA A 142 5.98 3.72 2.55
CA ALA A 142 5.10 3.89 3.70
C ALA A 142 3.77 3.14 3.52
N ILE A 143 3.20 3.12 2.32
CA ILE A 143 1.98 2.35 2.02
C ILE A 143 2.18 0.84 2.28
N HIS A 144 3.39 0.30 2.13
CA HIS A 144 3.66 -1.11 2.40
C HIS A 144 4.20 -1.41 3.80
N ALA A 145 4.84 -0.44 4.45
CA ALA A 145 5.53 -0.64 5.74
C ALA A 145 4.82 -0.02 6.96
N PHE A 146 4.09 1.09 6.78
CA PHE A 146 3.60 1.84 7.93
C PHE A 146 2.47 1.10 8.67
N ALA A 147 1.59 0.43 7.93
CA ALA A 147 0.53 -0.39 8.49
C ALA A 147 1.11 -1.50 9.40
N SER A 148 2.13 -2.23 8.94
CA SER A 148 2.72 -3.34 9.72
C SER A 148 3.35 -2.84 11.03
N ILE A 149 4.02 -1.69 11.02
CA ILE A 149 4.60 -1.11 12.24
C ILE A 149 3.50 -0.79 13.27
N MET A 150 2.41 -0.16 12.83
CA MET A 150 1.34 0.28 13.71
C MET A 150 0.46 -0.87 14.19
N THR A 151 0.02 -1.74 13.29
CA THR A 151 -0.84 -2.87 13.64
C THR A 151 -0.12 -3.92 14.46
N ARG A 152 1.21 -4.06 14.32
CA ARG A 152 2.01 -4.87 15.26
C ARG A 152 1.78 -4.40 16.69
N ARG A 153 1.92 -3.09 16.93
CA ARG A 153 1.80 -2.53 18.28
C ARG A 153 0.38 -2.73 18.82
N LEU A 154 -0.62 -2.47 18.00
CA LEU A 154 -2.03 -2.66 18.38
C LEU A 154 -2.37 -4.12 18.66
N TYR A 155 -1.81 -5.08 17.91
CA TYR A 155 -2.10 -6.51 18.06
C TYR A 155 -1.41 -7.10 19.28
N TRP A 156 -0.07 -7.10 19.31
CA TRP A 156 0.72 -7.81 20.34
C TRP A 156 0.67 -7.18 21.72
N TYR A 157 0.35 -5.88 21.80
CA TYR A 157 0.27 -5.18 23.08
C TYR A 157 -1.16 -5.10 23.63
N SER A 158 -2.16 -5.50 22.85
CA SER A 158 -3.51 -5.63 23.37
C SER A 158 -3.62 -6.88 24.25
N HIS A 159 -4.35 -6.79 25.35
CA HIS A 159 -4.74 -7.95 26.16
C HIS A 159 -5.64 -8.95 25.40
N LEU A 160 -5.87 -8.75 24.09
CA LEU A 160 -6.63 -9.63 23.20
C LEU A 160 -5.87 -10.90 22.82
N VAL A 161 -4.56 -11.00 23.11
CA VAL A 161 -3.80 -12.26 23.01
C VAL A 161 -4.11 -13.18 24.20
N ASN A 162 -5.37 -13.22 24.64
CA ASN A 162 -5.84 -14.25 25.55
C ASN A 162 -6.33 -15.43 24.71
N ASN A 163 -5.39 -16.29 24.32
CA ASN A 163 -5.46 -17.74 24.04
C ASN A 163 -6.83 -18.38 23.69
N SER A 164 -7.70 -17.75 22.90
CA SER A 164 -8.61 -18.55 22.07
C SER A 164 -7.72 -19.17 20.99
N TYR A 165 -7.55 -20.49 21.06
CA TYR A 165 -6.88 -21.29 20.03
C TYR A 165 -7.74 -21.30 18.75
N ASP A 166 -8.10 -20.13 18.24
CA ASP A 166 -8.64 -20.02 16.90
C ASP A 166 -7.57 -20.59 15.97
N SER A 167 -7.96 -21.63 15.24
CA SER A 167 -7.01 -22.39 14.43
C SER A 167 -6.35 -21.47 13.39
N TYR A 168 -5.09 -21.75 13.05
CA TYR A 168 -4.41 -21.12 11.91
C TYR A 168 -5.30 -21.08 10.66
N LEU A 169 -6.06 -22.15 10.44
CA LEU A 169 -6.98 -22.30 9.32
C LEU A 169 -8.10 -21.25 9.35
N PHE A 170 -8.61 -20.87 10.52
CA PHE A 170 -9.66 -19.85 10.65
C PHE A 170 -9.17 -18.49 10.17
N TRP A 171 -8.03 -18.01 10.69
CA TRP A 171 -7.49 -16.70 10.30
C TRP A 171 -7.03 -16.66 8.85
N PHE A 172 -6.44 -17.76 8.37
CA PHE A 172 -6.14 -17.92 6.94
C PHE A 172 -7.40 -17.80 6.09
N THR A 173 -8.47 -18.55 6.43
CA THR A 173 -9.72 -18.57 5.66
C THR A 173 -10.39 -17.21 5.64
N CYS A 174 -10.46 -16.50 6.79
CA CYS A 174 -11.03 -15.16 6.85
C CYS A 174 -10.24 -14.17 5.99
N SER A 175 -8.91 -14.17 6.12
CA SER A 175 -8.04 -13.27 5.35
C SER A 175 -8.07 -13.56 3.86
N PHE A 176 -8.13 -14.85 3.50
CA PHE A 176 -8.27 -15.30 2.12
C PHE A 176 -9.64 -14.93 1.54
N GLY A 177 -10.72 -15.03 2.33
CA GLY A 177 -12.04 -14.54 1.96
C GLY A 177 -12.05 -13.04 1.64
N ILE A 178 -11.44 -12.21 2.50
CA ILE A 178 -11.30 -10.76 2.26
C ILE A 178 -10.48 -10.48 0.99
N TYR A 179 -9.42 -11.27 0.75
CA TYR A 179 -8.66 -11.18 -0.48
C TYR A 179 -9.51 -11.52 -1.71
N LEU A 180 -10.30 -12.59 -1.68
CA LEU A 180 -11.17 -12.98 -2.79
C LEU A 180 -12.24 -11.91 -3.10
N CYS A 181 -12.77 -11.22 -2.09
CA CYS A 181 -13.69 -10.09 -2.29
C CYS A 181 -13.09 -8.97 -3.14
N TRP A 182 -11.77 -8.74 -3.06
CA TRP A 182 -11.08 -7.80 -3.93
C TRP A 182 -10.64 -8.44 -5.26
N TYR A 183 -10.11 -9.67 -5.20
CA TYR A 183 -9.50 -10.34 -6.34
C TYR A 183 -10.51 -10.66 -7.45
N ILE A 184 -11.75 -11.07 -7.12
CA ILE A 184 -12.76 -11.40 -8.12
C ILE A 184 -13.14 -10.16 -8.98
N PRO A 185 -13.52 -9.01 -8.38
CA PRO A 185 -13.72 -7.78 -9.14
C PRO A 185 -12.47 -7.32 -9.89
N TYR A 186 -11.28 -7.48 -9.31
CA TYR A 186 -10.01 -7.12 -9.94
C TYR A 186 -9.73 -7.97 -11.19
N CYS A 187 -9.96 -9.28 -11.13
CA CYS A 187 -9.88 -10.17 -12.29
C CYS A 187 -10.80 -9.71 -13.42
N TYR A 188 -12.08 -9.45 -13.11
CA TYR A 188 -13.02 -8.94 -14.11
C TYR A 188 -12.53 -7.63 -14.73
N TYR A 189 -12.03 -6.72 -13.89
CA TYR A 189 -11.47 -5.45 -14.33
C TYR A 189 -10.25 -5.62 -15.27
N VAL A 190 -9.29 -6.47 -14.92
CA VAL A 190 -8.08 -6.74 -15.71
C VAL A 190 -8.41 -7.41 -17.05
N MET A 191 -9.38 -8.34 -17.05
CA MET A 191 -9.76 -9.06 -18.28
C MET A 191 -10.55 -8.17 -19.25
N LYS A 192 -11.37 -7.24 -18.74
CA LYS A 192 -12.21 -6.36 -19.56
C LYS A 192 -11.45 -5.22 -20.24
N ASN A 193 -10.41 -4.69 -19.60
CA ASN A 193 -9.74 -3.47 -20.06
C ASN A 193 -8.47 -3.80 -20.87
N ASN A 194 -8.44 -3.46 -22.17
CA ASN A 194 -7.40 -3.93 -23.12
C ASN A 194 -6.09 -3.12 -23.16
N THR A 195 -6.08 -1.78 -23.09
CA THR A 195 -5.01 -1.06 -23.83
C THR A 195 -4.09 -0.14 -23.02
N GLN A 196 -4.58 0.57 -22.00
CA GLN A 196 -3.75 1.51 -21.21
C GLN A 196 -3.57 1.12 -19.74
N HIS A 197 -4.26 0.07 -19.29
CA HIS A 197 -4.45 -0.22 -17.85
C HIS A 197 -3.67 -1.45 -17.38
N ALA A 198 -2.88 -2.02 -18.27
CA ALA A 198 -1.94 -3.09 -18.01
C ALA A 198 -0.58 -2.59 -17.55
N CYS A 199 -0.46 -1.37 -17.00
CA CYS A 199 0.83 -0.79 -16.64
C CYS A 199 1.63 -1.70 -15.69
N MET A 200 0.96 -2.45 -14.80
CA MET A 200 1.57 -3.50 -13.99
C MET A 200 2.08 -4.67 -14.84
N ILE A 201 1.26 -5.23 -15.72
CA ILE A 201 1.65 -6.35 -16.59
C ILE A 201 2.80 -5.94 -17.51
N LYS A 202 2.72 -4.74 -18.11
CA LYS A 202 3.76 -4.13 -18.94
C LYS A 202 5.07 -3.98 -18.15
N TRP A 203 4.99 -3.40 -16.96
CA TRP A 203 6.14 -3.21 -16.07
C TRP A 203 6.77 -4.54 -15.68
N TYR A 204 5.97 -5.54 -15.31
CA TYR A 204 6.44 -6.87 -14.96
C TYR A 204 7.10 -7.62 -16.12
N ASN A 205 6.63 -7.40 -17.36
CA ASN A 205 7.16 -8.06 -18.55
C ASN A 205 8.25 -7.23 -19.25
N GLY A 206 8.61 -6.06 -18.72
CA GLY A 206 9.57 -5.15 -19.35
C GLY A 206 9.14 -4.70 -20.75
N LYS A 207 7.84 -4.61 -21.00
CA LYS A 207 7.28 -4.24 -22.31
C LYS A 207 7.03 -2.74 -22.40
N ASP A 208 7.11 -2.21 -23.61
CA ASP A 208 6.86 -0.80 -23.86
C ASP A 208 5.38 -0.41 -23.62
N ASN A 209 5.13 0.91 -23.65
CA ASN A 209 3.80 1.45 -23.40
C ASN A 209 2.78 1.12 -24.52
N ASN A 210 3.24 0.74 -25.71
CA ASN A 210 2.41 0.43 -26.87
C ASN A 210 2.02 -1.05 -26.94
N TRP A 211 2.74 -1.92 -26.22
CA TRP A 211 2.45 -3.34 -26.15
C TRP A 211 1.10 -3.60 -25.48
N GLU A 212 0.26 -4.36 -26.14
CA GLU A 212 -1.03 -4.81 -25.59
C GLU A 212 -0.87 -6.24 -25.07
N PRO A 213 -1.18 -6.51 -23.78
CA PRO A 213 -1.07 -7.85 -23.25
C PRO A 213 -2.09 -8.78 -23.89
N ALA A 214 -1.64 -9.95 -24.35
CA ALA A 214 -2.53 -11.00 -24.77
C ALA A 214 -3.39 -11.48 -23.59
N PHE A 215 -4.46 -12.22 -23.91
CA PHE A 215 -5.28 -12.88 -22.88
C PHE A 215 -4.42 -13.74 -21.94
N ILE A 216 -3.46 -14.48 -22.50
CA ILE A 216 -2.57 -15.37 -21.76
C ILE A 216 -1.67 -14.59 -20.78
N ASP A 217 -1.14 -13.42 -21.16
CA ASP A 217 -0.32 -12.59 -20.27
C ASP A 217 -1.11 -12.10 -19.05
N ARG A 218 -2.36 -11.70 -19.28
CA ARG A 218 -3.28 -11.28 -18.21
C ARG A 218 -3.59 -12.45 -17.27
N LEU A 219 -3.88 -13.61 -17.83
CA LEU A 219 -4.13 -14.82 -17.04
C LEU A 219 -2.92 -15.19 -16.17
N PHE A 220 -1.72 -15.22 -16.75
CA PHE A 220 -0.49 -15.51 -15.99
C PHE A 220 -0.22 -14.48 -14.90
N TYR A 221 -0.45 -13.20 -15.18
CA TYR A 221 -0.33 -12.14 -14.19
C TYR A 221 -1.28 -12.38 -13.00
N LEU A 222 -2.55 -12.66 -13.28
CA LEU A 222 -3.57 -12.93 -12.25
C LEU A 222 -3.22 -14.18 -11.42
N LEU A 223 -2.82 -15.28 -12.07
CA LEU A 223 -2.39 -16.51 -11.39
C LEU A 223 -1.18 -16.26 -10.48
N ARG A 224 -0.16 -15.55 -10.97
CA ARG A 224 1.02 -15.19 -10.18
C ARG A 224 0.65 -14.30 -9.00
N HIS A 225 -0.25 -13.34 -9.21
CA HIS A 225 -0.75 -12.49 -8.14
C HIS A 225 -1.46 -13.32 -7.06
N MET A 226 -2.39 -14.19 -7.45
CA MET A 226 -3.09 -15.09 -6.53
C MET A 226 -2.14 -15.98 -5.74
N PHE A 227 -1.15 -16.58 -6.40
CA PHE A 227 -0.17 -17.42 -5.74
C PHE A 227 0.69 -16.63 -4.74
N GLY A 228 1.22 -15.48 -5.16
CA GLY A 228 2.02 -14.62 -4.30
C GLY A 228 1.27 -14.10 -3.08
N ILE A 229 0.02 -13.67 -3.24
CA ILE A 229 -0.82 -13.23 -2.12
C ILE A 229 -1.17 -14.40 -1.21
N THR A 230 -1.47 -15.59 -1.75
CA THR A 230 -1.79 -16.78 -0.92
C THR A 230 -0.60 -17.16 -0.03
N ILE A 231 0.61 -17.23 -0.58
CA ILE A 231 1.83 -17.45 0.20
C ILE A 231 2.00 -16.34 1.24
N GLY A 232 1.79 -15.09 0.84
CA GLY A 232 1.83 -13.96 1.75
C GLY A 232 0.88 -14.15 2.92
N ILE A 233 -0.38 -14.52 2.69
CA ILE A 233 -1.38 -14.73 3.76
C ILE A 233 -0.97 -15.88 4.68
N ILE A 234 -0.38 -16.97 4.15
CA ILE A 234 0.15 -18.06 4.98
C ILE A 234 1.25 -17.53 5.91
N ILE A 235 2.21 -16.76 5.38
CA ILE A 235 3.29 -16.17 6.18
C ILE A 235 2.73 -15.16 7.20
N GLY A 236 1.78 -14.33 6.80
CA GLY A 236 1.14 -13.35 7.68
C GLY A 236 0.36 -14.02 8.82
N THR A 237 -0.34 -15.12 8.53
CA THR A 237 -1.02 -15.94 9.53
C THR A 237 -0.01 -16.56 10.48
N PHE A 238 1.09 -17.10 9.95
CA PHE A 238 2.19 -17.61 10.77
C PHE A 238 2.78 -16.53 11.71
N MET A 239 2.96 -15.31 11.21
CA MET A 239 3.43 -14.17 12.00
C MET A 239 2.45 -13.69 13.08
N MET A 240 1.19 -14.14 13.09
CA MET A 240 0.25 -13.87 14.20
C MET A 240 0.60 -14.65 15.46
N TYR A 241 1.29 -15.79 15.33
CA TYR A 241 1.61 -16.69 16.44
C TYR A 241 3.08 -16.63 16.85
N HIS A 242 3.94 -16.06 16.00
CA HIS A 242 5.38 -15.99 16.23
C HIS A 242 5.87 -14.54 16.30
N GLU A 243 5.84 -13.97 17.51
CA GLU A 243 6.17 -12.57 17.75
C GLU A 243 7.55 -12.17 17.23
N TYR A 244 8.59 -12.93 17.57
CA TYR A 244 9.97 -12.60 17.19
C TYR A 244 10.20 -12.68 15.68
N ILE A 245 9.50 -13.59 14.99
CA ILE A 245 9.54 -13.69 13.52
C ILE A 245 8.86 -12.45 12.92
N ASN A 246 7.74 -12.03 13.50
CA ASN A 246 7.05 -10.80 13.09
C ASN A 246 7.95 -9.56 13.25
N ILE A 247 8.63 -9.39 14.40
CA ILE A 247 9.61 -8.31 14.61
C ILE A 247 10.70 -8.37 13.54
N SER A 248 11.30 -9.55 13.36
CA SER A 248 12.45 -9.72 12.47
C SER A 248 12.13 -9.31 11.03
N LEU A 249 10.94 -9.67 10.53
CA LEU A 249 10.51 -9.29 9.18
C LEU A 249 10.20 -7.79 9.04
N ILE A 250 9.63 -7.15 10.07
CA ILE A 250 9.42 -5.69 10.06
C ILE A 250 10.77 -4.96 10.09
N VAL A 251 11.73 -5.43 10.90
CA VAL A 251 13.09 -4.88 10.92
C VAL A 251 13.77 -5.08 9.58
N LEU A 252 13.65 -6.26 8.97
CA LEU A 252 14.18 -6.53 7.63
C LEU A 252 13.54 -5.61 6.58
N GLN A 253 12.24 -5.33 6.67
CA GLN A 253 11.53 -4.38 5.80
C GLN A 253 12.08 -2.94 5.96
N LEU A 254 12.37 -2.50 7.18
CA LEU A 254 13.00 -1.20 7.48
C LEU A 254 14.42 -1.11 6.92
N LEU A 255 15.26 -2.10 7.20
CA LEU A 255 16.64 -2.17 6.72
C LEU A 255 16.69 -2.21 5.19
N THR A 256 15.79 -2.97 4.55
CA THR A 256 15.64 -3.00 3.09
C THR A 256 15.34 -1.60 2.55
N GLY A 257 14.36 -0.91 3.16
CA GLY A 257 13.99 0.46 2.81
C GLY A 257 15.15 1.45 2.88
N MET A 258 15.92 1.40 3.96
CA MET A 258 17.10 2.25 4.17
C MET A 258 18.24 1.92 3.20
N TYR A 259 18.52 0.64 2.97
CA TYR A 259 19.56 0.18 2.06
C TYR A 259 19.31 0.66 0.62
N TYR A 260 18.11 0.44 0.09
CA TYR A 260 17.76 0.88 -1.27
C TYR A 260 17.60 2.40 -1.36
N GLY A 261 17.18 3.06 -0.29
CA GLY A 261 17.20 4.52 -0.17
C GLY A 261 18.60 5.11 -0.35
N ASN A 262 19.58 4.57 0.38
CA ASN A 262 20.99 4.98 0.27
C ASN A 262 21.57 4.67 -1.12
N LYS A 263 21.26 3.49 -1.69
CA LYS A 263 21.69 3.14 -3.05
C LYS A 263 21.15 4.13 -4.10
N TYR A 264 19.90 4.54 -3.95
CA TYR A 264 19.28 5.54 -4.83
C TYR A 264 19.97 6.91 -4.70
N TYR A 265 20.29 7.35 -3.48
CA TYR A 265 21.03 8.60 -3.24
C TYR A 265 22.41 8.59 -3.93
N LYS A 266 23.17 7.50 -3.75
CA LYS A 266 24.50 7.35 -4.37
C LYS A 266 24.45 7.36 -5.90
N TYR A 267 23.40 6.80 -6.50
CA TYR A 267 23.24 6.80 -7.95
C TYR A 267 23.01 8.22 -8.49
N LYS A 268 22.17 9.01 -7.83
CA LYS A 268 21.80 10.37 -8.27
C LYS A 268 22.94 11.41 -8.14
N HIS A 269 23.92 11.18 -7.26
CA HIS A 269 25.01 12.13 -6.97
C HIS A 269 26.38 11.68 -7.53
N LYS A 270 26.42 10.64 -8.35
CA LYS A 270 27.62 10.21 -9.08
C LYS A 270 27.69 10.76 -10.51
N GLU A 271 26.64 11.46 -10.93
CA GLU A 271 26.56 12.24 -12.17
C GLU A 271 26.81 13.72 -11.85
#